data_AF-A0A915BR86-F1
#
_entry.id   AF-A0A915BR86-F1
#
_cell.length_a   1.000
_cell.length_b   1.000
_cell.length_c   1.000
_cell.angle_alpha   90.00
_cell.angle_beta   90.00
_cell.angle_gamma   90.00
#
_symmetry.space_group_name_H-M   'P 1'
#
loop_
_entity.id
_entity.type
_entity.pdbx_description
1 polymer ?
#
loop_
_entity_poly.entity_id
_entity_poly.type
_entity_poly.pdbx_seq_one_letter_code
_entity_poly.pdbx_strand_id
1 'polypeptide(L)'
;MLSKEWDVMRLKDLLPHVSLQQCRRLLAGTGGDLGDAVELAFEASATSSDGFVCSGASSDVIPRTASNTPSLPLASAHISCASCSSAEVISKQTVSATRRQSSVTLLILKITVAVEGLPNEQIMHNIREVLCKMEEYAEKRDCLKCGCTIERIGHPVARLQAAYEERYAEICADVQLKSNETSSQESLIEFAENFVNETGYGLSMQPLMEIRNIDTIFSQISAEHANVDIVWLAVGNMPNAGTFFIRGEYVTKYNTRSNCMRDAIPETKTSNAAGGHKLLSYATFEHDRRLMSLYFAVENQQRSNDGLLFTGYKLVLPYVSFHSVVVDCGSDHTERDNRVFIHLKYPPQLWQAIPRQMACGRRVLNMEQCRDWIRVV
;
A
#
# COMPACT_ATOMS: atom_id res chain seq x y z
N MET A 1 -5.28 -37.80 -24.00
CA MET A 1 -3.86 -37.75 -23.63
C MET A 1 -3.41 -36.34 -23.19
N LEU A 2 -3.96 -35.25 -23.76
CA LEU A 2 -3.52 -33.88 -23.43
C LEU A 2 -3.99 -33.33 -22.07
N SER A 3 -5.10 -33.80 -21.48
CA SER A 3 -5.59 -33.23 -20.20
C SER A 3 -4.73 -33.64 -19.00
N LYS A 4 -4.26 -34.90 -18.95
CA LYS A 4 -3.48 -35.40 -17.80
C LYS A 4 -2.12 -34.74 -17.66
N GLU A 5 -1.44 -34.44 -18.77
CA GLU A 5 -0.16 -33.72 -18.74
C GLU A 5 -0.36 -32.26 -18.30
N TRP A 6 -1.48 -31.65 -18.70
CA TRP A 6 -1.85 -30.29 -18.30
C TRP A 6 -2.13 -30.19 -16.79
N ASP A 7 -2.83 -31.17 -16.22
CA ASP A 7 -3.11 -31.19 -14.77
C ASP A 7 -1.84 -31.43 -13.94
N VAL A 8 -0.88 -32.21 -14.47
CA VAL A 8 0.46 -32.37 -13.85
C VAL A 8 1.23 -31.06 -13.84
N MET A 9 1.17 -30.27 -14.92
CA MET A 9 1.82 -28.96 -14.99
C MET A 9 1.16 -27.95 -14.06
N ARG A 10 -0.19 -27.94 -13.98
CA ARG A 10 -0.91 -27.11 -13.00
C ARG A 10 -0.56 -27.46 -11.56
N LEU A 11 -0.47 -28.75 -11.23
CA LEU A 11 -0.06 -29.17 -9.89
C LEU A 11 1.39 -28.77 -9.59
N LYS A 12 2.27 -28.78 -10.61
CA LYS A 12 3.66 -28.32 -10.49
C LYS A 12 3.77 -26.81 -10.28
N ASP A 13 2.91 -26.02 -10.92
CA ASP A 13 2.84 -24.56 -10.72
C ASP A 13 2.35 -24.21 -9.31
N LEU A 14 1.38 -24.97 -8.78
CA LEU A 14 0.87 -24.80 -7.42
C LEU A 14 1.84 -25.27 -6.34
N LEU A 15 2.67 -26.28 -6.64
CA LEU A 15 3.60 -26.92 -5.70
C LEU A 15 5.03 -26.92 -6.27
N PRO A 16 5.69 -25.75 -6.36
CA PRO A 16 6.98 -25.63 -7.04
C PRO A 16 8.10 -26.44 -6.37
N HIS A 17 7.96 -26.76 -5.08
CA HIS A 17 8.89 -27.57 -4.30
C HIS A 17 8.75 -29.10 -4.50
N VAL A 18 7.66 -29.55 -5.13
CA VAL A 18 7.39 -30.99 -5.39
C VAL A 18 7.93 -31.36 -6.77
N SER A 19 8.60 -32.52 -6.90
CA SER A 19 9.15 -32.98 -8.19
C SER A 19 8.04 -33.41 -9.16
N LEU A 20 8.27 -33.30 -10.47
CA LEU A 20 7.29 -33.73 -11.49
C LEU A 20 6.87 -35.20 -11.35
N GLN A 21 7.78 -36.07 -10.89
CA GLN A 21 7.47 -37.47 -10.63
C GLN A 21 6.59 -37.67 -9.38
N GLN A 22 6.65 -36.77 -8.40
CA GLN A 22 5.73 -36.78 -7.27
C GLN A 22 4.36 -36.21 -7.67
N CYS A 23 4.31 -35.14 -8.47
CA CYS A 23 3.05 -34.61 -9.00
C CYS A 23 2.27 -35.68 -9.80
N ARG A 24 2.96 -36.45 -10.65
CA ARG A 24 2.35 -37.57 -11.39
C ARG A 24 1.83 -38.68 -10.46
N ARG A 25 2.52 -38.95 -9.35
CA ARG A 25 2.09 -39.96 -8.35
C ARG A 25 0.88 -39.49 -7.54
N LEU A 26 0.85 -38.21 -7.15
CA LEU A 26 -0.29 -37.60 -6.45
C LEU A 26 -1.56 -37.65 -7.30
N LEU A 27 -1.47 -37.17 -8.55
CA LEU A 27 -2.60 -37.23 -9.50
C LEU A 27 -3.03 -38.66 -9.85
N ALA A 28 -2.11 -39.62 -9.88
CA ALA A 28 -2.48 -41.02 -10.08
C ALA A 28 -3.19 -41.61 -8.85
N GLY A 29 -2.79 -41.20 -7.65
CA GLY A 29 -3.39 -41.64 -6.38
C GLY A 29 -4.81 -41.11 -6.16
N THR A 30 -5.15 -39.96 -6.74
CA THR A 30 -6.48 -39.33 -6.65
C THR A 30 -7.38 -39.60 -7.84
N GLY A 31 -7.03 -40.59 -8.68
CA GLY A 31 -7.82 -40.91 -9.88
C GLY A 31 -7.83 -39.82 -10.96
N GLY A 32 -6.93 -38.84 -10.87
CA GLY A 32 -6.84 -37.69 -11.76
C GLY A 32 -7.58 -36.45 -11.27
N ASP A 33 -8.11 -36.46 -10.04
CA ASP A 33 -8.69 -35.25 -9.44
C ASP A 33 -7.58 -34.32 -8.93
N LEU A 34 -7.59 -33.08 -9.43
CA LEU A 34 -6.58 -32.07 -9.11
C LEU A 34 -6.80 -31.46 -7.72
N GLY A 35 -8.05 -31.34 -7.26
CA GLY A 35 -8.38 -30.79 -5.94
C GLY A 35 -7.87 -31.70 -4.83
N ASP A 36 -8.19 -32.99 -4.94
CA ASP A 36 -7.74 -34.00 -3.98
C ASP A 36 -6.22 -34.14 -3.98
N ALA A 37 -5.56 -33.98 -5.15
CA ALA A 37 -4.11 -34.09 -5.26
C ALA A 37 -3.37 -32.92 -4.59
N VAL A 38 -3.98 -31.73 -4.59
CA VAL A 38 -3.47 -30.55 -3.88
C VAL A 38 -3.64 -30.73 -2.37
N GLU A 39 -4.81 -31.19 -1.92
CA GLU A 39 -5.09 -31.42 -0.50
C GLU A 39 -4.13 -32.46 0.11
N LEU A 40 -3.95 -33.61 -0.57
CA LEU A 40 -2.98 -34.63 -0.16
C LEU A 40 -1.52 -34.14 -0.12
N ALA A 41 -1.15 -33.20 -1.00
CA ALA A 41 0.19 -32.63 -0.99
C ALA A 41 0.42 -31.69 0.20
N PHE A 42 -0.61 -30.95 0.60
CA PHE A 42 -0.58 -30.12 1.81
C PHE A 42 -0.56 -30.96 3.09
N GLU A 43 -1.31 -32.06 3.13
CA GLU A 43 -1.26 -33.00 4.25
C GLU A 43 0.12 -33.67 4.38
N ALA A 44 0.70 -34.11 3.26
CA ALA A 44 2.02 -34.74 3.24
C ALA A 44 3.14 -33.78 3.71
N SER A 45 3.06 -32.49 3.35
CA SER A 45 4.02 -31.46 3.78
C SER A 45 3.80 -31.00 5.22
N ALA A 46 2.58 -31.09 5.75
CA ALA A 46 2.30 -30.89 7.17
C ALA A 46 2.84 -32.03 8.06
N THR A 47 2.93 -33.25 7.52
CA THR A 47 3.45 -34.43 8.26
C THR A 47 4.97 -34.64 8.15
N SER A 48 5.70 -33.87 7.33
CA SER A 48 7.14 -34.05 7.12
C SER A 48 8.02 -33.29 8.13
N SER A 49 7.71 -33.41 9.43
CA SER A 49 8.71 -33.18 10.49
C SER A 49 9.44 -34.47 10.91
N ASP A 50 9.10 -35.63 10.34
CA ASP A 50 9.87 -36.86 10.52
C ASP A 50 9.90 -37.68 9.21
N GLY A 51 11.06 -38.28 8.94
CA GLY A 51 11.40 -38.88 7.66
C GLY A 51 10.48 -40.02 7.22
N PHE A 52 10.13 -40.02 5.93
CA PHE A 52 9.34 -41.08 5.31
C PHE A 52 10.21 -42.32 5.04
N VAL A 53 10.02 -43.37 5.85
CA VAL A 53 10.37 -44.76 5.52
C VAL A 53 9.06 -45.46 5.12
N CYS A 54 9.05 -46.06 3.94
CA CYS A 54 7.93 -46.88 3.45
C CYS A 54 7.67 -48.09 4.37
N SER A 55 6.40 -48.42 4.63
CA SER A 55 5.91 -49.80 4.68
C SER A 55 4.39 -49.82 4.59
N GLY A 56 3.86 -50.76 3.81
CA GLY A 56 2.43 -50.93 3.57
C GLY A 56 1.76 -51.94 4.51
N ALA A 57 0.48 -52.18 4.16
CA ALA A 57 -0.44 -53.24 4.59
C ALA A 57 -1.38 -52.94 5.79
N SER A 58 -2.67 -52.89 5.42
CA SER A 58 -3.81 -53.66 5.99
C SER A 58 -4.44 -53.29 7.36
N SER A 59 -5.78 -53.25 7.28
CA SER A 59 -6.84 -53.68 8.23
C SER A 59 -7.26 -52.79 9.43
N ASP A 60 -8.50 -52.33 9.31
CA ASP A 60 -9.66 -52.53 10.22
C ASP A 60 -9.91 -51.69 11.50
N VAL A 61 -11.21 -51.32 11.60
CA VAL A 61 -12.10 -51.04 12.75
C VAL A 61 -12.28 -49.59 13.27
N ILE A 62 -13.57 -49.28 13.52
CA ILE A 62 -14.29 -48.02 13.79
C ILE A 62 -14.45 -47.75 15.35
N PRO A 63 -15.25 -46.78 15.87
CA PRO A 63 -14.87 -45.45 16.43
C PRO A 63 -15.37 -45.17 17.90
N ARG A 64 -15.39 -43.86 18.29
CA ARG A 64 -16.16 -43.13 19.37
C ARG A 64 -15.23 -42.51 20.45
N THR A 65 -15.48 -41.35 21.10
CA THR A 65 -16.73 -40.73 21.60
C THR A 65 -16.50 -39.25 22.04
N ALA A 66 -17.60 -38.51 22.24
CA ALA A 66 -17.71 -37.10 22.64
C ALA A 66 -17.84 -36.86 24.18
N SER A 67 -17.62 -35.61 24.64
CA SER A 67 -18.32 -34.92 25.78
C SER A 67 -17.68 -33.52 26.04
N ASN A 68 -18.38 -32.39 25.85
CA ASN A 68 -19.32 -31.64 26.74
C ASN A 68 -18.69 -30.91 27.97
N THR A 69 -18.68 -29.55 27.88
CA THR A 69 -19.14 -28.45 28.81
C THR A 69 -18.94 -28.57 30.35
N PRO A 70 -18.97 -27.49 31.20
CA PRO A 70 -19.74 -26.23 31.08
C PRO A 70 -19.13 -24.90 31.59
N SER A 71 -19.94 -23.85 31.40
CA SER A 71 -19.92 -22.40 31.69
C SER A 71 -20.16 -21.94 33.14
N LEU A 72 -19.88 -20.64 33.44
CA LEU A 72 -20.71 -19.57 34.10
C LEU A 72 -19.83 -18.51 34.83
N PRO A 73 -20.34 -17.35 35.33
CA PRO A 73 -20.57 -16.10 34.57
C PRO A 73 -19.99 -14.85 35.29
N LEU A 74 -20.11 -13.63 34.73
CA LEU A 74 -20.06 -12.41 35.55
C LEU A 74 -20.94 -11.26 35.04
N ALA A 75 -21.46 -10.55 36.04
CA ALA A 75 -22.58 -9.63 36.11
C ALA A 75 -22.58 -8.36 35.24
N SER A 76 -23.80 -7.81 35.11
CA SER A 76 -24.17 -6.47 34.62
C SER A 76 -23.96 -5.39 35.69
N ALA A 77 -23.54 -4.19 35.28
CA ALA A 77 -23.95 -2.93 35.92
C ALA A 77 -23.84 -1.74 34.95
N HIS A 78 -24.71 -0.76 35.20
CA HIS A 78 -25.26 0.28 34.33
C HIS A 78 -24.68 1.68 34.63
N ILE A 79 -24.73 2.59 33.64
CA ILE A 79 -24.91 4.08 33.75
C ILE A 79 -23.64 4.87 34.21
N SER A 80 -23.22 6.06 33.73
CA SER A 80 -23.80 7.22 33.02
C SER A 80 -22.69 8.08 32.36
N CYS A 81 -23.05 8.80 31.28
CA CYS A 81 -22.35 9.99 30.80
C CYS A 81 -22.40 11.16 31.80
N ALA A 82 -21.30 11.92 31.91
CA ALA A 82 -21.32 13.34 32.22
C ALA A 82 -20.16 14.05 31.49
N SER A 83 -20.50 15.20 30.92
CA SER A 83 -19.69 16.10 30.11
C SER A 83 -18.77 17.02 30.93
N CYS A 84 -17.75 17.56 30.25
CA CYS A 84 -17.19 18.92 30.35
C CYS A 84 -15.70 19.06 30.71
N SER A 85 -15.04 19.80 29.81
CA SER A 85 -14.03 20.85 30.03
C SER A 85 -12.66 20.49 30.63
N SER A 86 -11.67 20.50 29.73
CA SER A 86 -10.37 21.19 29.84
C SER A 86 -10.02 21.85 31.18
N ALA A 87 -8.97 21.34 31.82
CA ALA A 87 -7.98 22.15 32.53
C ALA A 87 -6.63 21.42 32.51
N GLU A 88 -5.64 22.06 31.92
CA GLU A 88 -4.23 21.67 31.96
C GLU A 88 -3.76 21.51 33.40
N VAL A 89 -3.14 20.37 33.72
CA VAL A 89 -2.26 20.25 34.88
C VAL A 89 -0.93 19.73 34.37
N ILE A 90 -0.01 20.67 34.16
CA ILE A 90 1.41 20.42 33.94
C ILE A 90 1.98 19.81 35.23
N SER A 91 2.03 18.49 35.32
CA SER A 91 2.87 17.84 36.33
C SER A 91 4.30 17.78 35.79
N LYS A 92 5.17 18.63 36.33
CA LYS A 92 6.62 18.56 36.14
C LYS A 92 7.11 17.19 36.62
N GLN A 93 7.31 16.25 35.71
CA GLN A 93 8.07 15.04 35.99
C GLN A 93 9.55 15.35 35.90
N THR A 94 10.21 15.10 37.02
CA THR A 94 11.64 15.21 37.28
C THR A 94 12.42 14.45 36.20
N VAL A 95 13.29 15.16 35.50
CA VAL A 95 14.23 14.60 34.52
C VAL A 95 15.17 13.65 35.27
N SER A 96 14.88 12.36 35.19
CA SER A 96 15.89 11.33 35.39
C SER A 96 16.65 11.20 34.07
N ALA A 97 17.97 11.37 34.13
CA ALA A 97 18.85 11.20 32.98
C ALA A 97 18.87 9.73 32.55
N THR A 98 17.89 9.33 31.74
CA THR A 98 17.91 8.06 31.03
C THR A 98 18.98 8.16 29.94
N ARG A 99 19.99 7.32 30.07
CA ARG A 99 20.98 6.99 29.04
C ARG A 99 20.26 6.81 27.71
N ARG A 100 20.44 7.75 26.77
CA ARG A 100 19.85 7.72 25.43
C ARG A 100 20.21 6.39 24.75
N GLN A 101 19.23 5.49 24.61
CA GLN A 101 19.41 4.27 23.83
C GLN A 101 19.24 4.63 22.36
N SER A 102 20.33 4.56 21.59
CA SER A 102 20.27 4.55 20.13
C SER A 102 19.40 3.36 19.70
N SER A 103 18.29 3.61 19.01
CA SER A 103 17.47 2.54 18.47
C SER A 103 18.05 2.11 17.11
N VAL A 104 18.13 0.81 16.89
CA VAL A 104 18.61 0.23 15.63
C VAL A 104 17.44 -0.44 14.94
N THR A 105 17.19 -0.06 13.69
CA THR A 105 16.10 -0.61 12.88
C THR A 105 16.68 -1.36 11.69
N LEU A 106 16.33 -2.63 11.54
CA LEU A 106 16.75 -3.43 10.37
C LEU A 106 15.80 -3.15 9.19
N LEU A 107 16.36 -2.91 8.01
CA LEU A 107 15.67 -2.80 6.73
C LEU A 107 16.00 -4.02 5.86
N ILE A 108 14.96 -4.63 5.31
CA ILE A 108 15.08 -5.70 4.32
C ILE A 108 14.75 -5.10 2.96
N LEU A 109 15.78 -4.87 2.16
CA LEU A 109 15.68 -4.24 0.85
C LEU A 109 15.62 -5.30 -0.26
N LYS A 110 14.79 -5.02 -1.26
CA LYS A 110 14.80 -5.69 -2.55
C LYS A 110 15.06 -4.65 -3.63
N ILE A 111 16.25 -4.70 -4.21
CA ILE A 111 16.68 -3.81 -5.28
C ILE A 111 16.49 -4.53 -6.61
N THR A 112 15.78 -3.91 -7.55
CA THR A 112 15.51 -4.46 -8.88
C THR A 112 16.19 -3.57 -9.91
N VAL A 113 16.94 -4.17 -10.83
CA VAL A 113 17.75 -3.45 -11.84
C VAL A 113 17.59 -4.07 -13.21
N ALA A 114 17.54 -3.24 -14.25
CA ALA A 114 17.54 -3.72 -15.63
C ALA A 114 18.90 -4.36 -15.97
N VAL A 115 18.89 -5.47 -16.72
CA VAL A 115 20.08 -6.28 -17.06
C VAL A 115 20.53 -6.02 -18.50
N GLU A 116 20.26 -4.84 -19.06
CA GLU A 116 20.59 -4.55 -20.46
C GLU A 116 22.10 -4.52 -20.73
N GLY A 117 22.67 -5.66 -21.13
CA GLY A 117 24.05 -5.77 -21.56
C GLY A 117 25.11 -5.62 -20.46
N LEU A 118 24.71 -5.50 -19.19
CA LEU A 118 25.62 -5.31 -18.07
C LEU A 118 25.96 -6.64 -17.38
N PRO A 119 27.25 -6.95 -17.17
CA PRO A 119 27.67 -8.10 -16.38
C PRO A 119 27.20 -8.00 -14.93
N ASN A 120 26.85 -9.13 -14.31
CA ASN A 120 26.43 -9.18 -12.91
C ASN A 120 27.46 -8.57 -11.96
N GLU A 121 28.75 -8.67 -12.29
CA GLU A 121 29.84 -8.07 -11.52
C GLU A 121 29.76 -6.54 -11.52
N GLN A 122 29.45 -5.93 -12.68
CA GLN A 122 29.29 -4.48 -12.80
C GLN A 122 28.04 -4.01 -12.06
N ILE A 123 26.95 -4.75 -12.19
CA ILE A 123 25.71 -4.50 -11.45
C ILE A 123 25.98 -4.48 -9.94
N MET A 124 26.66 -5.50 -9.43
CA MET A 124 27.03 -5.61 -8.02
C MET A 124 27.99 -4.52 -7.57
N HIS A 125 28.95 -4.14 -8.42
CA HIS A 125 29.85 -3.04 -8.13
C HIS A 125 29.08 -1.72 -7.95
N ASN A 126 28.19 -1.39 -8.89
CA ASN A 126 27.41 -0.17 -8.84
C ASN A 126 26.49 -0.12 -7.60
N ILE A 127 25.80 -1.22 -7.27
CA ILE A 127 24.92 -1.27 -6.10
C ILE A 127 25.72 -1.14 -4.80
N ARG A 128 26.88 -1.80 -4.71
CA ARG A 128 27.77 -1.64 -3.55
C ARG A 128 28.27 -0.21 -3.44
N GLU A 129 28.68 0.41 -4.54
CA GLU A 129 29.14 1.79 -4.54
C GLU A 129 28.06 2.74 -4.04
N VAL A 130 26.82 2.61 -4.51
CA VAL A 130 25.68 3.41 -4.06
C VAL A 130 25.44 3.23 -2.55
N LEU A 131 25.31 1.99 -2.09
CA LEU A 131 25.04 1.72 -0.68
C LEU A 131 26.21 2.15 0.23
N CYS A 132 27.46 1.91 -0.19
CA CYS A 132 28.65 2.31 0.56
C CYS A 132 28.85 3.82 0.57
N LYS A 133 28.51 4.55 -0.50
CA LYS A 133 28.48 6.03 -0.47
C LYS A 133 27.51 6.52 0.59
N MET A 134 26.32 5.90 0.69
CA MET A 134 25.36 6.22 1.74
C MET A 134 25.92 5.98 3.15
N GLU A 135 26.79 4.98 3.34
CA GLU A 135 27.51 4.73 4.60
C GLU A 135 28.65 5.74 4.86
N GLU A 136 29.50 6.06 3.87
CA GLU A 136 30.65 6.98 4.04
C GLU A 136 30.23 8.44 4.26
N TYR A 137 29.10 8.88 3.69
CA TYR A 137 28.58 10.23 3.91
C TYR A 137 28.21 10.51 5.38
N ALA A 138 28.06 9.49 6.22
CA ALA A 138 27.79 9.63 7.65
C ALA A 138 29.01 10.13 8.48
N GLU A 139 30.25 10.00 7.96
CA GLU A 139 31.47 10.31 8.74
C GLU A 139 32.09 11.70 8.47
N LYS A 140 31.73 12.39 7.37
CA LYS A 140 32.52 13.53 6.86
C LYS A 140 31.87 14.91 6.78
N ARG A 141 30.59 15.08 7.12
CA ARG A 141 29.94 16.42 7.18
C ARG A 141 28.94 16.47 8.33
N ASP A 142 28.74 17.65 8.90
CA ASP A 142 27.62 18.04 9.79
C ASP A 142 26.24 17.97 9.08
N CYS A 143 26.04 16.94 8.27
CA CYS A 143 24.77 16.53 7.68
C CYS A 143 24.28 15.35 8.54
N LEU A 144 23.04 15.43 9.02
CA LEU A 144 22.38 14.47 9.91
C LEU A 144 22.16 13.05 9.29
N LYS A 145 22.98 12.60 8.33
CA LYS A 145 22.56 11.65 7.29
C LYS A 145 22.67 10.16 7.64
N CYS A 146 21.50 9.50 7.64
CA CYS A 146 21.11 8.07 7.72
C CYS A 146 21.67 7.19 8.86
N GLY A 147 22.89 7.41 9.35
CA GLY A 147 23.53 6.53 10.34
C GLY A 147 23.46 5.04 9.97
N CYS A 148 23.51 4.73 8.68
CA CYS A 148 23.16 3.42 8.17
C CYS A 148 24.38 2.52 8.02
N THR A 149 24.23 1.22 8.33
CA THR A 149 25.29 0.21 8.24
C THR A 149 24.79 -0.96 7.42
N ILE A 150 25.56 -1.36 6.42
CA ILE A 150 25.20 -2.46 5.52
C ILE A 150 25.60 -3.78 6.19
N GLU A 151 24.64 -4.65 6.50
CA GLU A 151 24.94 -5.97 7.06
C GLU A 151 25.24 -6.99 5.97
N ARG A 152 24.44 -6.97 4.91
CA ARG A 152 24.52 -7.98 3.86
C ARG A 152 24.05 -7.44 2.53
N ILE A 153 24.73 -7.84 1.46
CA ILE A 153 24.26 -7.68 0.09
C ILE A 153 24.31 -9.06 -0.57
N GLY A 154 23.16 -9.53 -1.05
CA GLY A 154 23.00 -10.78 -1.78
C GLY A 154 23.53 -10.69 -3.21
N HIS A 155 23.55 -11.84 -3.89
CA HIS A 155 23.93 -11.91 -5.31
C HIS A 155 22.72 -11.57 -6.19
N PRO A 156 22.92 -11.08 -7.44
CA PRO A 156 21.84 -10.82 -8.36
C PRO A 156 21.17 -12.14 -8.77
N VAL A 157 19.86 -12.20 -8.63
CA VAL A 157 19.03 -13.32 -9.06
C VAL A 157 18.14 -12.86 -10.21
N ALA A 158 18.10 -13.63 -11.30
CA ALA A 158 17.21 -13.31 -12.42
C ALA A 158 15.74 -13.36 -11.97
N ARG A 159 14.96 -12.34 -12.33
CA ARG A 159 13.54 -12.30 -12.05
C ARG A 159 12.78 -13.24 -12.99
N LEU A 160 11.73 -13.89 -12.49
CA LEU A 160 10.82 -14.67 -13.33
C LEU A 160 10.01 -13.71 -14.22
N GLN A 161 10.26 -13.73 -15.53
CA GLN A 161 9.70 -12.78 -16.49
C GLN A 161 9.44 -13.45 -17.83
N ALA A 162 8.48 -12.92 -18.59
CA ALA A 162 8.21 -13.41 -19.94
C ALA A 162 9.33 -12.98 -20.90
N ALA A 163 9.54 -13.74 -21.99
CA ALA A 163 10.66 -13.49 -22.91
C ALA A 163 10.59 -12.14 -23.65
N TYR A 164 9.42 -11.50 -23.71
CA TYR A 164 9.22 -10.18 -24.31
C TYR A 164 9.36 -9.04 -23.30
N GLU A 165 9.45 -9.35 -22.01
CA GLU A 165 9.65 -8.36 -20.96
C GLU A 165 11.12 -7.98 -20.88
N GLU A 166 11.37 -6.72 -20.54
CA GLU A 166 12.70 -6.27 -20.17
C GLU A 166 13.22 -7.13 -19.02
N ARG A 167 14.49 -7.52 -19.08
CA ARG A 167 15.09 -8.44 -18.10
C ARG A 167 15.57 -7.68 -16.89
N TYR A 168 15.16 -8.13 -15.72
CA TYR A 168 15.59 -7.56 -14.46
C TYR A 168 16.31 -8.58 -13.57
N ALA A 169 17.28 -8.08 -12.80
CA ALA A 169 17.90 -8.80 -11.71
C ALA A 169 17.41 -8.24 -10.38
N GLU A 170 17.18 -9.13 -9.41
CA GLU A 170 16.80 -8.82 -8.05
C GLU A 170 18.00 -9.04 -7.12
N ILE A 171 18.27 -8.07 -6.26
CA ILE A 171 19.34 -8.09 -5.26
C ILE A 171 18.70 -7.82 -3.91
N CYS A 172 18.86 -8.75 -2.97
CA CYS A 172 18.42 -8.54 -1.59
C CYS A 172 19.54 -7.89 -0.78
N ALA A 173 19.22 -6.90 0.06
CA ALA A 173 20.19 -6.28 0.97
C ALA A 173 19.57 -6.06 2.35
N ASP A 174 20.38 -6.24 3.39
CA ASP A 174 20.00 -6.01 4.77
C ASP A 174 20.78 -4.80 5.29
N VAL A 175 20.07 -3.76 5.73
CA VAL A 175 20.65 -2.47 6.14
C VAL A 175 20.14 -2.11 7.53
N GLN A 176 21.03 -1.80 8.46
CA GLN A 176 20.67 -1.26 9.76
C GLN A 176 20.64 0.27 9.71
N LEU A 177 19.54 0.88 10.13
CA LEU A 177 19.45 2.32 10.41
C LEU A 177 19.72 2.57 11.89
N LYS A 178 20.60 3.51 12.21
CA LYS A 178 20.79 4.01 13.58
C LYS A 178 20.03 5.32 13.74
N SER A 179 19.03 5.32 14.62
CA SER A 179 18.31 6.54 14.98
C SER A 179 18.95 7.15 16.24
N ASN A 180 19.76 8.20 16.06
CA ASN A 180 20.46 8.82 17.19
C ASN A 180 19.57 9.80 17.97
N GLU A 181 18.58 10.43 17.33
CA GLU A 181 17.61 11.36 17.95
C GLU A 181 16.25 11.43 17.22
N THR A 182 16.19 11.06 15.94
CA THR A 182 14.99 11.08 15.10
C THR A 182 14.14 9.82 15.24
N SER A 183 12.86 9.89 14.87
CA SER A 183 12.03 8.67 14.83
C SER A 183 12.56 7.70 13.75
N SER A 184 12.35 6.39 13.92
CA SER A 184 12.73 5.39 12.91
C SER A 184 12.10 5.67 11.53
N GLN A 185 10.96 6.36 11.52
CA GLN A 185 10.27 6.82 10.32
C GLN A 185 11.04 7.93 9.59
N GLU A 186 11.52 8.94 10.31
CA GLU A 186 12.34 10.01 9.74
C GLU A 186 13.67 9.48 9.19
N SER A 187 14.34 8.58 9.93
CA SER A 187 15.57 7.93 9.44
C SER A 187 15.34 7.13 8.16
N LEU A 188 14.18 6.48 8.03
CA LEU A 188 13.81 5.74 6.83
C LEU A 188 13.53 6.66 5.63
N ILE A 189 12.83 7.77 5.86
CA ILE A 189 12.57 8.77 4.81
C ILE A 189 13.89 9.32 4.29
N GLU A 190 14.80 9.70 5.19
CA GLU A 190 16.11 10.21 4.81
C GLU A 190 16.96 9.16 4.07
N PHE A 191 16.91 7.89 4.49
CA PHE A 191 17.56 6.79 3.79
C PHE A 191 17.02 6.66 2.35
N ALA A 192 15.69 6.70 2.17
CA ALA A 192 15.07 6.62 0.85
C ALA A 192 15.43 7.81 -0.04
N GLU A 193 15.44 9.03 0.50
CA GLU A 193 15.88 10.23 -0.23
C GLU A 193 17.34 10.14 -0.68
N ASN A 194 18.23 9.68 0.19
CA ASN A 194 19.64 9.49 -0.17
C ASN A 194 19.80 8.42 -1.26
N PHE A 195 19.06 7.32 -1.18
CA PHE A 195 19.06 6.30 -2.24
C PHE A 195 18.61 6.89 -3.59
N VAL A 196 17.52 7.67 -3.60
CA VAL A 196 17.02 8.34 -4.80
C VAL A 196 18.06 9.32 -5.36
N ASN A 197 18.71 10.11 -4.51
CA ASN A 197 19.73 11.07 -4.94
C ASN A 197 20.95 10.38 -5.56
N GLU A 198 21.45 9.29 -4.98
CA GLU A 198 22.61 8.56 -5.50
C GLU A 198 22.29 7.81 -6.81
N THR A 199 21.05 7.35 -6.96
CA THR A 199 20.62 6.57 -8.13
C THR A 199 20.05 7.43 -9.26
N GLY A 200 19.51 8.61 -8.96
CA GLY A 200 18.85 9.51 -9.90
C GLY A 200 19.75 10.07 -11.00
N TYR A 201 21.08 10.06 -10.80
CA TYR A 201 22.06 10.50 -11.81
C TYR A 201 22.60 9.34 -12.68
N GLY A 202 22.21 8.09 -12.40
CA GLY A 202 22.70 6.88 -13.08
C GLY A 202 21.75 6.32 -14.13
N LEU A 203 21.87 6.75 -15.39
CA LEU A 203 21.01 6.31 -16.49
C LEU A 203 21.14 4.82 -16.86
N SER A 204 22.20 4.11 -16.46
CA SER A 204 22.49 2.77 -16.97
C SER A 204 21.74 1.62 -16.27
N MET A 205 21.20 1.86 -15.07
CA MET A 205 20.64 0.78 -14.24
C MET A 205 19.21 1.01 -13.73
N GLN A 206 18.78 2.28 -13.66
CA GLN A 206 17.48 2.72 -13.12
C GLN A 206 16.94 1.82 -11.99
N PRO A 207 17.68 1.70 -10.86
CA PRO A 207 17.35 0.76 -9.81
C PRO A 207 16.03 1.14 -9.11
N LEU A 208 15.17 0.15 -8.90
CA LEU A 208 13.99 0.25 -8.04
C LEU A 208 14.31 -0.35 -6.68
N MET A 209 14.00 0.35 -5.60
CA MET A 209 14.12 -0.18 -4.23
C MET A 209 12.75 -0.43 -3.62
N GLU A 210 12.53 -1.65 -3.14
CA GLU A 210 11.37 -2.06 -2.33
C GLU A 210 11.84 -2.38 -0.90
N ILE A 211 11.17 -1.83 0.10
CA ILE A 211 11.46 -2.05 1.53
C ILE A 211 10.42 -3.04 2.07
N ARG A 212 10.82 -4.30 2.25
CA ARG A 212 9.89 -5.43 2.49
C ARG A 212 9.27 -5.44 3.88
N ASN A 213 9.91 -4.82 4.86
CA ASN A 213 9.47 -4.79 6.25
C ASN A 213 9.07 -3.38 6.72
N ILE A 214 8.55 -2.55 5.80
CA ILE A 214 8.12 -1.17 6.08
C ILE A 214 7.01 -1.10 7.14
N ASP A 215 6.21 -2.15 7.25
CA ASP A 215 5.16 -2.34 8.25
C ASP A 215 5.70 -2.39 9.69
N THR A 216 6.93 -2.89 9.87
CA THR A 216 7.58 -2.90 11.19
C THR A 216 7.96 -1.49 11.68
N ILE A 217 8.08 -0.53 10.75
CA ILE A 217 8.49 0.86 11.01
C ILE A 217 7.26 1.77 11.08
N PHE A 218 6.31 1.57 10.17
CA PHE A 218 5.01 2.24 10.16
C PHE A 218 3.91 1.33 10.71
N SER A 219 4.08 0.90 11.96
CA SER A 219 3.16 -0.03 12.62
C SER A 219 1.90 0.64 13.18
N GLN A 220 1.94 1.97 13.40
CA GLN A 220 0.82 2.72 13.93
C GLN A 220 -0.14 3.13 12.82
N ILE A 221 -1.26 2.41 12.72
CA ILE A 221 -2.44 2.89 11.99
C ILE A 221 -3.11 3.94 12.88
N SER A 222 -2.91 5.23 12.56
CA SER A 222 -3.63 6.30 13.25
C SER A 222 -5.13 6.17 13.00
N ALA A 223 -5.94 6.38 14.05
CA ALA A 223 -7.40 6.53 13.91
C ALA A 223 -7.78 7.92 13.35
N GLU A 224 -6.81 8.83 13.23
CA GLU A 224 -7.05 10.16 12.68
C GLU A 224 -7.19 10.07 11.16
N HIS A 225 -8.31 10.60 10.66
CA HIS A 225 -8.52 10.73 9.23
C HIS A 225 -7.69 11.90 8.70
N ALA A 226 -6.84 11.62 7.72
CA ALA A 226 -6.10 12.66 7.02
C ALA A 226 -6.87 13.11 5.78
N ASN A 227 -6.85 14.42 5.51
CA ASN A 227 -7.39 14.99 4.30
C ASN A 227 -6.28 15.70 3.53
N VAL A 228 -6.21 15.47 2.22
CA VAL A 228 -5.23 16.11 1.33
C VAL A 228 -5.96 16.75 0.17
N ASP A 229 -5.74 18.04 -0.05
CA ASP A 229 -6.26 18.74 -1.24
C ASP A 229 -5.45 18.32 -2.48
N ILE A 230 -6.14 18.06 -3.59
CA ILE A 230 -5.54 17.54 -4.82
C ILE A 230 -5.62 18.59 -5.90
N VAL A 231 -4.48 18.97 -6.47
CA VAL A 231 -4.41 19.98 -7.55
C VAL A 231 -4.75 19.36 -8.91
N TRP A 232 -4.25 18.15 -9.16
CA TRP A 232 -4.38 17.47 -10.45
C TRP A 232 -4.56 15.97 -10.23
N LEU A 233 -5.50 15.38 -10.97
CA LEU A 233 -5.81 13.96 -10.96
C LEU A 233 -5.72 13.44 -12.39
N ALA A 234 -5.03 12.33 -12.60
CA ALA A 234 -4.99 11.65 -13.88
C ALA A 234 -5.32 10.16 -13.71
N VAL A 235 -6.05 9.61 -14.68
CA VAL A 235 -6.37 8.19 -14.78
C VAL A 235 -5.86 7.69 -16.12
N GLY A 236 -5.21 6.53 -16.11
CA GLY A 236 -4.47 6.04 -17.26
C GLY A 236 -4.07 4.59 -17.10
N ASN A 237 -3.34 4.10 -18.11
CA ASN A 237 -2.74 2.78 -18.09
C ASN A 237 -1.24 2.92 -17.84
N MET A 238 -0.68 2.04 -17.02
CA MET A 238 0.75 1.92 -16.80
C MET A 238 1.24 0.57 -17.32
N PRO A 239 1.46 0.41 -18.64
CA PRO A 239 1.86 -0.88 -19.21
C PRO A 239 3.24 -1.33 -18.74
N ASN A 240 4.16 -0.38 -18.49
CA ASN A 240 5.48 -0.61 -17.93
C ASN A 240 5.70 0.31 -16.73
N ALA A 241 6.52 -0.12 -15.76
CA ALA A 241 6.95 0.73 -14.67
C ALA A 241 7.62 2.00 -15.23
N GLY A 242 7.24 3.18 -14.72
CA GLY A 242 7.78 4.46 -15.18
C GLY A 242 7.14 5.03 -16.47
N THR A 243 6.24 4.30 -17.17
CA THR A 243 5.51 4.82 -18.33
C THR A 243 4.01 4.90 -18.06
N PHE A 244 3.45 6.11 -18.01
CA PHE A 244 2.02 6.33 -17.73
C PHE A 244 1.31 6.98 -18.92
N PHE A 245 0.35 6.28 -19.51
CA PHE A 245 -0.51 6.80 -20.57
C PHE A 245 -1.78 7.38 -19.95
N ILE A 246 -1.85 8.71 -19.88
CA ILE A 246 -3.02 9.44 -19.40
C ILE A 246 -4.17 9.22 -20.39
N ARG A 247 -5.30 8.70 -19.89
CA ARG A 247 -6.55 8.58 -20.64
C ARG A 247 -7.54 9.69 -20.32
N GLY A 248 -7.48 10.20 -19.10
CA GLY A 248 -8.28 11.32 -18.65
C GLY A 248 -7.56 12.04 -17.53
N GLU A 249 -7.67 13.36 -17.55
CA GLU A 249 -7.13 14.23 -16.53
C GLU A 249 -8.19 15.19 -16.02
N TYR A 250 -8.01 15.63 -14.78
CA TYR A 250 -8.83 16.60 -14.11
C TYR A 250 -7.92 17.56 -13.34
N VAL A 251 -7.93 18.83 -13.76
CA VAL A 251 -7.29 19.93 -13.04
C VAL A 251 -8.35 20.59 -12.17
N THR A 252 -8.08 20.67 -10.87
CA THR A 252 -9.04 21.20 -9.91
C THR A 252 -9.21 22.72 -10.02
N LYS A 253 -10.25 23.24 -9.37
CA LYS A 253 -10.43 24.68 -9.14
C LYS A 253 -10.57 24.96 -7.65
N TYR A 254 -10.51 26.22 -7.29
CA TYR A 254 -10.86 26.66 -5.94
C TYR A 254 -12.30 26.29 -5.58
N ASN A 255 -12.50 25.86 -4.35
CA ASN A 255 -13.82 25.53 -3.83
C ASN A 255 -14.69 26.81 -3.79
N THR A 256 -15.92 26.68 -4.27
CA THR A 256 -16.88 27.79 -4.35
C THR A 256 -18.28 27.27 -4.05
N ARG A 257 -19.24 28.20 -3.94
CA ARG A 257 -20.66 27.86 -3.73
C ARG A 257 -21.14 26.88 -4.79
N SER A 258 -21.92 25.89 -4.39
CA SER A 258 -22.41 24.87 -5.32
C SER A 258 -23.66 25.25 -6.09
N ASN A 259 -24.26 26.41 -5.81
CA ASN A 259 -25.47 26.89 -6.47
C ASN A 259 -25.32 28.35 -6.91
N CYS A 260 -25.87 28.69 -8.08
CA CYS A 260 -25.73 30.02 -8.69
C CYS A 260 -26.60 31.12 -8.06
N MET A 261 -27.59 30.75 -7.24
CA MET A 261 -28.55 31.68 -6.62
C MET A 261 -27.96 32.34 -5.37
N ARG A 262 -27.00 33.26 -5.57
CA ARG A 262 -26.17 33.89 -4.53
C ARG A 262 -26.95 34.65 -3.46
N ASP A 263 -28.08 35.26 -3.83
CA ASP A 263 -28.87 36.10 -2.93
C ASP A 263 -29.74 35.28 -1.96
N ALA A 264 -29.98 34.01 -2.28
CA ALA A 264 -30.82 33.13 -1.47
C ALA A 264 -30.01 32.29 -0.47
N ILE A 265 -28.72 32.07 -0.71
CA ILE A 265 -27.89 31.13 0.08
C ILE A 265 -26.66 31.86 0.62
N PRO A 266 -26.56 32.07 1.94
CA PRO A 266 -25.38 32.64 2.57
C PRO A 266 -24.11 31.82 2.29
N GLU A 267 -22.99 32.50 2.05
CA GLU A 267 -21.70 31.83 1.86
C GLU A 267 -21.21 31.24 3.16
N THR A 268 -21.27 29.92 3.21
CA THR A 268 -20.87 29.11 4.36
C THR A 268 -20.20 27.85 3.86
N LYS A 269 -19.41 27.19 4.70
CA LYS A 269 -18.80 25.88 4.37
C LYS A 269 -19.87 24.88 3.89
N THR A 270 -21.08 24.93 4.43
CA THR A 270 -22.19 24.06 4.04
C THR A 270 -22.71 24.34 2.63
N SER A 271 -22.61 25.58 2.14
CA SER A 271 -23.03 25.99 0.79
C SER A 271 -21.99 25.71 -0.31
N ASN A 272 -20.76 25.36 0.06
CA ASN A 272 -19.66 25.12 -0.87
C ASN A 272 -19.64 23.67 -1.37
N ALA A 273 -19.25 23.49 -2.64
CA ALA A 273 -19.26 22.19 -3.30
C ALA A 273 -18.40 21.14 -2.60
N ALA A 274 -17.23 21.54 -2.12
CA ALA A 274 -16.31 20.69 -1.36
C ALA A 274 -16.27 21.06 0.14
N GLY A 275 -17.37 21.57 0.70
CA GLY A 275 -17.45 21.79 2.14
C GLY A 275 -16.40 22.78 2.67
N GLY A 276 -15.64 22.35 3.68
CA GLY A 276 -14.55 23.11 4.29
C GLY A 276 -13.22 23.10 3.53
N HIS A 277 -13.10 22.34 2.43
CA HIS A 277 -11.85 22.20 1.67
C HIS A 277 -11.51 23.43 0.84
N LYS A 278 -10.22 23.59 0.50
CA LYS A 278 -9.74 24.72 -0.32
C LYS A 278 -10.01 24.50 -1.81
N LEU A 279 -9.94 23.24 -2.26
CA LEU A 279 -10.08 22.86 -3.67
C LEU A 279 -11.36 22.04 -3.89
N LEU A 280 -11.79 21.95 -5.15
CA LEU A 280 -12.92 21.10 -5.56
C LEU A 280 -12.56 19.61 -5.58
N SER A 281 -11.32 19.24 -5.27
CA SER A 281 -10.89 17.86 -5.15
C SER A 281 -9.98 17.63 -3.96
N TYR A 282 -10.21 16.53 -3.27
CA TYR A 282 -9.47 16.12 -2.09
C TYR A 282 -9.52 14.60 -1.92
N ALA A 283 -8.53 14.04 -1.22
CA ALA A 283 -8.55 12.67 -0.72
C ALA A 283 -8.84 12.67 0.77
N THR A 284 -9.60 11.68 1.22
CA THR A 284 -9.74 11.31 2.63
C THR A 284 -9.14 9.93 2.85
N PHE A 285 -8.27 9.82 3.84
CA PHE A 285 -7.63 8.58 4.25
C PHE A 285 -8.24 8.12 5.57
N GLU A 286 -9.02 7.03 5.53
CA GLU A 286 -9.58 6.35 6.68
C GLU A 286 -8.70 5.13 6.97
N HIS A 287 -7.58 5.35 7.67
CA HIS A 287 -6.55 4.33 7.89
C HIS A 287 -7.06 3.15 8.72
N ASP A 288 -7.96 3.40 9.68
CA ASP A 288 -8.66 2.39 10.48
C ASP A 288 -9.48 1.44 9.59
N ARG A 289 -10.14 1.98 8.57
CA ARG A 289 -10.92 1.25 7.56
C ARG A 289 -10.09 0.76 6.39
N ARG A 290 -8.80 1.11 6.35
CA ARG A 290 -7.86 0.83 5.26
C ARG A 290 -8.43 1.27 3.90
N LEU A 291 -8.98 2.48 3.88
CA LEU A 291 -9.73 3.02 2.76
C LEU A 291 -9.23 4.41 2.39
N MET A 292 -9.02 4.64 1.10
CA MET A 292 -8.82 5.98 0.54
C MET A 292 -10.05 6.34 -0.30
N SER A 293 -10.62 7.52 -0.08
CA SER A 293 -11.70 8.06 -0.90
C SER A 293 -11.25 9.35 -1.57
N LEU A 294 -11.31 9.40 -2.89
CA LEU A 294 -11.03 10.60 -3.68
C LEU A 294 -12.35 11.27 -4.04
N TYR A 295 -12.48 12.55 -3.76
CA TYR A 295 -13.62 13.38 -4.11
C TYR A 295 -13.20 14.42 -5.12
N PHE A 296 -14.04 14.70 -6.11
CA PHE A 296 -13.83 15.80 -7.05
C PHE A 296 -15.16 16.30 -7.63
N ALA A 297 -15.26 17.60 -7.90
CA ALA A 297 -16.46 18.21 -8.46
C ALA A 297 -16.19 18.80 -9.86
N VAL A 298 -17.00 18.40 -10.83
CA VAL A 298 -16.92 18.89 -12.22
C VAL A 298 -17.99 19.95 -12.44
N GLU A 299 -17.61 21.07 -13.05
CA GLU A 299 -18.53 22.16 -13.36
C GLU A 299 -19.52 21.73 -14.45
N ASN A 300 -20.79 22.02 -14.23
CA ASN A 300 -21.84 21.69 -15.18
C ASN A 300 -21.77 22.66 -16.37
N GLN A 301 -21.66 22.13 -17.59
CA GLN A 301 -21.66 22.96 -18.81
C GLN A 301 -22.95 23.74 -19.01
N GLN A 302 -24.08 23.16 -18.57
CA GLN A 302 -25.39 23.77 -18.61
C GLN A 302 -25.93 23.92 -17.20
N ARG A 303 -26.60 25.05 -16.94
CA ARG A 303 -27.25 25.27 -15.65
C ARG A 303 -28.38 24.27 -15.50
N SER A 304 -28.30 23.45 -14.46
CA SER A 304 -29.38 22.57 -14.09
C SER A 304 -30.58 23.39 -13.62
N ASN A 305 -31.79 22.85 -13.77
CA ASN A 305 -33.02 23.51 -13.34
C ASN A 305 -33.06 23.81 -11.83
N ASP A 306 -32.26 23.09 -11.04
CA ASP A 306 -32.12 23.31 -9.59
C ASP A 306 -31.01 24.32 -9.22
N GLY A 307 -30.31 24.88 -10.21
CA GLY A 307 -29.29 25.92 -10.02
C GLY A 307 -27.91 25.39 -9.60
N LEU A 308 -27.72 24.08 -9.54
CA LEU A 308 -26.43 23.47 -9.21
C LEU A 308 -25.36 23.77 -10.26
N LEU A 309 -24.22 24.26 -9.78
CA LEU A 309 -23.05 24.61 -10.59
C LEU A 309 -22.14 23.42 -10.85
N PHE A 310 -22.18 22.40 -10.00
CA PHE A 310 -21.26 21.27 -10.06
C PHE A 310 -21.98 19.93 -9.92
N THR A 311 -21.37 18.90 -10.50
CA THR A 311 -21.65 17.50 -10.23
C THR A 311 -20.47 16.91 -9.45
N GLY A 312 -20.74 16.35 -8.27
CA GLY A 312 -19.72 15.74 -7.40
C GLY A 312 -19.52 14.27 -7.73
N TYR A 313 -18.28 13.81 -7.62
CA TYR A 313 -17.86 12.44 -7.85
C TYR A 313 -17.00 11.93 -6.70
N LYS A 314 -17.02 10.61 -6.51
CA LYS A 314 -16.19 9.88 -5.54
C LYS A 314 -15.59 8.62 -6.16
N LEU A 315 -14.30 8.40 -5.99
CA LEU A 315 -13.65 7.10 -6.18
C LEU A 315 -13.36 6.49 -4.81
N VAL A 316 -13.73 5.23 -4.64
CA VAL A 316 -13.47 4.49 -3.39
C VAL A 316 -12.40 3.45 -3.66
N LEU A 317 -11.28 3.57 -2.95
CA LEU A 317 -10.07 2.80 -3.17
C LEU A 317 -9.64 2.07 -1.88
N PRO A 318 -10.08 0.81 -1.68
CA PRO A 318 -9.61 -0.01 -0.56
C PRO A 318 -8.11 -0.27 -0.69
N TYR A 319 -7.34 -0.24 0.40
CA TYR A 319 -5.89 -0.46 0.33
C TYR A 319 -5.53 -1.83 -0.25
N VAL A 320 -6.40 -2.84 -0.05
CA VAL A 320 -6.24 -4.17 -0.65
C VAL A 320 -6.23 -4.17 -2.19
N SER A 321 -6.78 -3.11 -2.81
CA SER A 321 -6.79 -2.91 -4.27
C SER A 321 -5.47 -2.36 -4.80
N PHE A 322 -4.56 -1.88 -3.93
CA PHE A 322 -3.26 -1.36 -4.35
C PHE A 322 -2.35 -2.53 -4.72
N HIS A 323 -1.78 -2.45 -5.92
CA HIS A 323 -0.70 -3.32 -6.36
C HIS A 323 0.66 -2.70 -6.00
N SER A 324 0.84 -1.42 -6.30
CA SER A 324 2.03 -0.64 -5.91
C SER A 324 1.68 0.84 -5.79
N VAL A 325 2.47 1.56 -4.99
CA VAL A 325 2.42 3.03 -4.87
C VAL A 325 3.82 3.56 -5.14
N VAL A 326 3.93 4.52 -6.04
CA VAL A 326 5.18 5.22 -6.34
C VAL A 326 4.99 6.68 -5.97
N VAL A 327 5.91 7.21 -5.19
CA VAL A 327 5.90 8.62 -4.79
C VAL A 327 7.10 9.29 -5.46
N ASP A 328 6.81 10.27 -6.29
CA ASP A 328 7.79 11.17 -6.89
C ASP A 328 7.75 12.49 -6.11
N CYS A 329 8.66 12.57 -5.14
CA CYS A 329 8.99 13.79 -4.43
C CYS A 329 10.04 14.49 -5.29
N GLY A 330 9.60 15.38 -6.18
CA GLY A 330 10.48 16.02 -7.17
C GLY A 330 11.79 16.53 -6.56
N SER A 331 12.89 16.42 -7.31
CA SER A 331 14.22 16.82 -6.86
C SER A 331 14.38 18.33 -6.63
N ASP A 332 13.44 19.14 -7.15
CA ASP A 332 13.45 20.59 -6.99
C ASP A 332 12.50 21.02 -5.86
N HIS A 333 13.08 21.45 -4.74
CA HIS A 333 12.36 21.99 -3.58
C HIS A 333 11.49 23.22 -3.91
N THR A 334 11.68 23.84 -5.08
CA THR A 334 10.88 24.97 -5.56
C THR A 334 9.60 24.55 -6.26
N GLU A 335 9.56 23.35 -6.87
CA GLU A 335 8.38 22.88 -7.62
C GLU A 335 7.28 22.33 -6.70
N ARG A 336 7.58 21.90 -5.46
CA ARG A 336 6.66 21.49 -4.37
C ARG A 336 5.53 20.49 -4.71
N ASP A 337 5.43 20.04 -5.95
CA ASP A 337 4.36 19.16 -6.41
C ASP A 337 4.77 17.69 -6.21
N ASN A 338 4.39 17.15 -5.06
CA ASN A 338 4.51 15.71 -4.81
C ASN A 338 3.53 14.96 -5.72
N ARG A 339 4.04 14.03 -6.53
CA ARG A 339 3.23 13.19 -7.41
C ARG A 339 3.12 11.79 -6.82
N VAL A 340 1.90 11.31 -6.69
CA VAL A 340 1.63 9.96 -6.17
C VAL A 340 0.97 9.14 -7.26
N PHE A 341 1.64 8.07 -7.69
CA PHE A 341 1.13 7.11 -8.65
C PHE A 341 0.64 5.87 -7.91
N ILE A 342 -0.64 5.53 -8.08
CA ILE A 342 -1.25 4.37 -7.45
C ILE A 342 -1.61 3.36 -8.54
N HIS A 343 -0.91 2.25 -8.57
CA HIS A 343 -1.23 1.13 -9.45
C HIS A 343 -2.27 0.24 -8.78
N LEU A 344 -3.45 0.14 -9.38
CA LEU A 344 -4.56 -0.66 -8.85
C LEU A 344 -4.59 -2.05 -9.50
N LYS A 345 -4.89 -3.08 -8.70
CA LYS A 345 -5.11 -4.46 -9.16
C LYS A 345 -6.32 -4.58 -10.10
N TYR A 346 -7.32 -3.72 -9.86
CA TYR A 346 -8.57 -3.69 -10.60
C TYR A 346 -8.99 -2.25 -10.86
N PRO A 347 -9.76 -1.97 -11.93
CA PRO A 347 -10.28 -0.63 -12.20
C PRO A 347 -11.10 -0.08 -11.02
N PRO A 348 -10.93 1.21 -10.65
CA PRO A 348 -11.65 1.80 -9.54
C PRO A 348 -13.12 2.04 -9.88
N GLN A 349 -13.97 2.03 -8.87
CA GLN A 349 -15.40 2.33 -9.03
C GLN A 349 -15.67 3.81 -8.85
N LEU A 350 -16.33 4.41 -9.86
CA LEU A 350 -16.77 5.81 -9.83
C LEU A 350 -18.21 5.93 -9.31
N TRP A 351 -18.41 6.88 -8.43
CA TRP A 351 -19.70 7.21 -7.84
C TRP A 351 -20.03 8.68 -8.08
N GLN A 352 -21.28 8.98 -8.38
CA GLN A 352 -21.80 10.33 -8.55
C GLN A 352 -22.66 10.72 -7.33
N ALA A 353 -22.50 11.95 -6.86
CA ALA A 353 -23.26 12.48 -5.72
C ALA A 353 -24.74 12.68 -6.07
N ILE A 354 -25.62 12.36 -5.13
CA ILE A 354 -27.04 12.74 -5.16
C ILE A 354 -27.26 13.81 -4.08
N PRO A 355 -27.15 15.11 -4.43
CA PRO A 355 -27.28 16.19 -3.45
C PRO A 355 -28.72 16.30 -2.94
N ARG A 356 -28.98 15.82 -1.73
CA ARG A 356 -30.27 15.99 -1.04
C ARG A 356 -30.30 17.16 -0.06
N GLN A 357 -29.13 17.73 0.24
CA GLN A 357 -29.04 18.83 1.18
C GLN A 357 -29.71 20.08 0.61
N MET A 358 -30.49 20.75 1.47
CA MET A 358 -31.21 21.97 1.13
C MET A 358 -30.69 23.12 1.99
N ALA A 359 -30.42 24.26 1.37
CA ALA A 359 -30.15 25.53 2.04
C ALA A 359 -31.16 26.57 1.52
N CYS A 360 -31.90 27.21 2.43
CA CYS A 360 -32.94 28.18 2.07
C CYS A 360 -33.93 27.66 1.00
N GLY A 361 -34.33 26.39 1.10
CA GLY A 361 -35.25 25.76 0.15
C GLY A 361 -34.65 25.43 -1.23
N ARG A 362 -33.33 25.55 -1.40
CA ARG A 362 -32.61 25.22 -2.64
C ARG A 362 -31.63 24.08 -2.43
N ARG A 363 -31.44 23.26 -3.45
CA ARG A 363 -30.51 22.14 -3.41
C ARG A 363 -29.07 22.63 -3.46
N VAL A 364 -28.22 22.05 -2.62
CA VAL A 364 -26.80 22.36 -2.49
C VAL A 364 -26.02 21.06 -2.60
N LEU A 365 -24.97 21.08 -3.41
CA LEU A 365 -23.94 20.03 -3.36
C LEU A 365 -22.93 20.40 -2.28
N ASN A 366 -22.66 19.45 -1.40
CA ASN A 366 -21.56 19.50 -0.45
C ASN A 366 -21.00 18.08 -0.34
N MET A 367 -19.86 17.80 -0.98
CA MET A 367 -19.30 16.45 -1.05
C MET A 367 -18.88 15.90 0.32
N GLU A 368 -18.46 16.78 1.24
CA GLU A 368 -18.08 16.42 2.61
C GLU A 368 -19.29 15.92 3.41
N GLN A 369 -20.48 16.50 3.18
CA GLN A 369 -21.72 16.14 3.87
C GLN A 369 -22.64 15.21 3.06
N CYS A 370 -22.24 14.84 1.84
CA CYS A 370 -23.06 14.03 0.94
C CYS A 370 -23.11 12.57 1.38
N ARG A 371 -24.32 12.09 1.71
CA ARG A 371 -24.56 10.71 2.15
C ARG A 371 -24.97 9.76 1.03
N ASP A 372 -25.58 10.29 -0.02
CA ASP A 372 -26.15 9.49 -1.10
C ASP A 372 -25.27 9.56 -2.35
N TRP A 373 -24.89 8.38 -2.84
CA TRP A 373 -24.03 8.21 -3.98
C TRP A 373 -24.59 7.11 -4.87
N ILE A 374 -24.59 7.33 -6.19
CA ILE A 374 -24.98 6.33 -7.18
C ILE A 374 -23.77 5.92 -8.00
N ARG A 375 -23.63 4.61 -8.24
CA ARG A 375 -22.55 4.09 -9.06
C ARG A 375 -22.76 4.56 -10.51
N VAL A 376 -21.70 5.11 -11.10
CA VAL A 376 -21.68 5.40 -12.54
C VAL A 376 -21.41 4.08 -13.25
N VAL A 377 -22.33 3.68 -14.15
CA VAL A 377 -22.28 2.41 -14.90
C VAL A 377 -21.32 2.51 -16.07
#